data_AF-A0A0C2MXG5-F1
#
_entry.id   AF-A0A0C2MXG5-F1
#
_cell.length_a   1.000
_cell.length_b   1.000
_cell.length_c   1.000
_cell.angle_alpha   90.00
_cell.angle_beta   90.00
_cell.angle_gamma   90.00
#
_symmetry.space_group_name_H-M   'P 1'
#
loop_
_entity.id
_entity.type
_entity.pdbx_description
1 polymer ?
#
loop_
_entity_poly.entity_id
_entity_poly.type
_entity_poly.pdbx_seq_one_letter_code
_entity_poly.pdbx_strand_id
1 'polypeptide(L)'
;MSDASNSYNKAAKLAKNKLIDYHRALLNYLDAAICLFNISSDRAYVYFKKCINAFINSEDIASAIVCATRCGYMYETKCYNLPLSIKLYQKADKLRHQNNIVHKCIITYDDLKDIEQDTPRAQCKFDKIINKNKIVGLREHQPLDLCVKCIKAYAKLDDDFDGYIYTFKRRNSYLRVPNFIQNCVGSSDPENYKTLQSCPDVYRYVEPNVFN
;
A
#
# COMPACT_ATOMS: atom_id res chain seq x y z
N MET A 1 13.63 10.06 14.86
CA MET A 1 12.44 9.53 14.13
C MET A 1 11.45 10.62 13.68
N SER A 2 11.28 11.74 14.41
CA SER A 2 10.45 12.89 13.95
C SER A 2 10.93 13.46 12.59
N ASP A 3 12.25 13.52 12.37
CA ASP A 3 12.82 14.11 11.16
C ASP A 3 12.54 13.30 9.90
N ALA A 4 12.55 11.96 9.99
CA ALA A 4 12.21 11.08 8.87
C ALA A 4 10.75 11.29 8.41
N SER A 5 9.79 11.31 9.35
CA SER A 5 8.39 11.58 9.02
C SER A 5 8.19 12.97 8.41
N ASN A 6 8.90 13.98 8.90
CA ASN A 6 8.87 15.34 8.33
C ASN A 6 9.42 15.37 6.90
N SER A 7 10.52 14.66 6.63
CA SER A 7 11.09 14.52 5.28
C SER A 7 10.12 13.84 4.32
N TYR A 8 9.53 12.71 4.72
CA TYR A 8 8.51 12.02 3.93
C TYR A 8 7.28 12.90 3.68
N ASN A 9 6.77 13.61 4.69
CA ASN A 9 5.64 14.54 4.51
C ASN A 9 5.96 15.67 3.50
N LYS A 10 7.17 16.24 3.55
CA LYS A 10 7.61 17.25 2.57
C LYS A 10 7.67 16.66 1.17
N ALA A 11 8.26 15.47 1.00
CA ALA A 11 8.32 14.76 -0.27
C ALA A 11 6.91 14.44 -0.82
N ALA A 12 5.99 14.00 0.03
CA ALA A 12 4.62 13.70 -0.34
C ALA A 12 3.86 14.94 -0.83
N LYS A 13 4.00 16.07 -0.12
CA LYS A 13 3.39 17.35 -0.53
C LYS A 13 3.96 17.85 -1.86
N LEU A 14 5.27 17.70 -2.07
CA LEU A 14 5.91 18.06 -3.33
C LEU A 14 5.37 17.22 -4.49
N ALA A 15 5.34 15.89 -4.32
CA ALA A 15 4.81 14.96 -5.32
C ALA A 15 3.35 15.27 -5.65
N LYS A 16 2.50 15.43 -4.63
CA LYS A 16 1.07 15.70 -4.82
C LYS A 16 0.80 17.05 -5.50
N ASN A 17 1.40 18.13 -4.99
CA ASN A 17 0.97 19.48 -5.37
C ASN A 17 1.75 20.04 -6.57
N LYS A 18 3.01 19.63 -6.75
CA LYS A 18 3.84 20.14 -7.85
C LYS A 18 3.97 19.16 -9.01
N LEU A 19 4.01 17.87 -8.73
CA LEU A 19 4.22 16.84 -9.75
C LEU A 19 2.93 16.10 -10.14
N ILE A 20 1.85 16.28 -9.39
CA ILE A 20 0.58 15.54 -9.54
C ILE A 20 0.83 14.01 -9.51
N ASP A 21 1.92 13.60 -8.85
CA ASP A 21 2.33 12.21 -8.72
C ASP A 21 1.75 11.64 -7.42
N TYR A 22 0.48 11.23 -7.51
CA TYR A 22 -0.26 10.68 -6.38
C TYR A 22 0.34 9.35 -5.89
N HIS A 23 0.95 8.56 -6.78
CA HIS A 23 1.62 7.31 -6.42
C HIS A 23 2.88 7.54 -5.58
N ARG A 24 3.66 8.56 -5.90
CA ARG A 24 4.79 8.92 -5.04
C ARG A 24 4.33 9.60 -3.76
N ALA A 25 3.26 10.39 -3.82
CA ALA A 25 2.70 11.02 -2.64
C ALA A 25 2.16 9.99 -1.62
N LEU A 26 1.45 8.96 -2.07
CA LEU A 26 0.91 7.93 -1.18
C LEU A 26 2.02 7.14 -0.48
N LEU A 27 3.10 6.77 -1.19
CA LEU A 27 4.20 6.00 -0.60
C LEU A 27 4.86 6.80 0.52
N ASN A 28 5.14 8.08 0.26
CA ASN A 28 5.71 8.96 1.26
C ASN A 28 4.75 9.22 2.44
N TYR A 29 3.44 9.36 2.21
CA TYR A 29 2.48 9.50 3.32
C TYR A 29 2.41 8.23 4.17
N LEU A 30 2.46 7.05 3.54
CA LEU A 30 2.46 5.78 4.24
C LEU A 30 3.74 5.61 5.08
N ASP A 31 4.91 5.86 4.49
CA ASP A 31 6.20 5.81 5.20
C ASP A 31 6.21 6.78 6.39
N ALA A 32 5.70 8.00 6.20
CA ALA A 32 5.54 8.98 7.28
C ALA A 32 4.62 8.48 8.41
N ALA A 33 3.52 7.80 8.06
CA ALA A 33 2.57 7.23 9.02
C ALA A 33 3.22 6.11 9.83
N ILE A 34 3.89 5.17 9.17
CA ILE A 34 4.54 4.03 9.81
C ILE A 34 5.65 4.49 10.75
N CYS A 35 6.50 5.45 10.33
CA CYS A 35 7.52 6.02 11.20
C CYS A 35 6.95 6.66 12.47
N LEU A 36 5.75 7.25 12.40
CA LEU A 36 5.10 7.88 13.55
C LEU A 36 4.26 6.91 14.36
N PHE A 37 3.84 5.78 13.80
CA PHE A 37 2.83 4.92 14.42
C PHE A 37 3.25 4.42 15.80
N ASN A 38 4.52 4.05 15.97
CA ASN A 38 5.09 3.60 17.25
C ASN A 38 5.39 4.74 18.23
N ILE A 39 5.30 6.00 17.80
CA ILE A 39 5.63 7.20 18.61
C ILE A 39 4.36 7.93 19.03
N SER A 40 3.44 8.10 18.08
CA SER A 40 2.19 8.83 18.25
C SER A 40 1.20 8.35 17.20
N SER A 41 0.34 7.42 17.62
CA SER A 41 -0.73 6.86 16.81
C SER A 41 -1.66 7.98 16.29
N ASP A 42 -2.03 8.96 17.10
CA ASP A 42 -2.85 10.09 16.67
C ASP A 42 -2.22 10.89 15.50
N ARG A 43 -0.90 11.11 15.54
CA ARG A 43 -0.19 11.77 14.44
C ARG A 43 -0.10 10.87 13.22
N ALA A 44 0.13 9.58 13.39
CA ALA A 44 0.15 8.61 12.30
C ALA A 44 -1.22 8.54 11.57
N TYR A 45 -2.33 8.65 12.30
CA TYR A 45 -3.68 8.66 11.73
C TYR A 45 -3.87 9.75 10.68
N VAL A 46 -3.32 10.95 10.93
CA VAL A 46 -3.37 12.06 9.97
C VAL A 46 -2.70 11.68 8.65
N TYR A 47 -1.60 10.94 8.71
CA TYR A 47 -0.87 10.50 7.52
C TYR A 47 -1.53 9.32 6.82
N PHE A 48 -2.10 8.36 7.55
CA PHE A 48 -2.92 7.31 6.95
C PHE A 48 -4.12 7.89 6.20
N LYS A 49 -4.81 8.89 6.75
CA LYS A 49 -5.89 9.60 6.04
C LYS A 49 -5.40 10.25 4.75
N LYS A 50 -4.22 10.88 4.78
CA LYS A 50 -3.63 11.49 3.57
C LYS A 50 -3.27 10.43 2.52
N CYS A 51 -2.74 9.28 2.94
CA CYS A 51 -2.45 8.14 2.07
C CYS A 51 -3.73 7.61 1.40
N ILE A 52 -4.78 7.31 2.18
CA ILE A 52 -6.08 6.85 1.67
C ILE A 52 -6.67 7.86 0.68
N ASN A 53 -6.62 9.16 1.00
CA ASN A 53 -7.10 10.20 0.09
C ASN A 53 -6.25 10.33 -1.18
N ALA A 54 -4.95 10.06 -1.12
CA ALA A 54 -4.10 10.03 -2.31
C ALA A 54 -4.50 8.88 -3.25
N PHE A 55 -4.81 7.68 -2.71
CA PHE A 55 -5.36 6.59 -3.51
C PHE A 55 -6.72 6.93 -4.14
N ILE A 56 -7.62 7.57 -3.39
CA ILE A 56 -8.91 8.02 -3.92
C ILE A 56 -8.70 9.03 -5.07
N ASN A 57 -7.77 9.98 -4.89
CA ASN A 57 -7.47 10.99 -5.90
C ASN A 57 -6.77 10.44 -7.14
N SER A 58 -6.08 9.30 -7.03
CA SER A 58 -5.49 8.58 -8.17
C SER A 58 -6.46 7.56 -8.78
N GLU A 59 -7.73 7.56 -8.37
CA GLU A 59 -8.77 6.62 -8.80
C GLU A 59 -8.48 5.14 -8.48
N ASP A 60 -7.46 4.86 -7.65
CA ASP A 60 -7.14 3.51 -7.18
C ASP A 60 -7.96 3.18 -5.93
N ILE A 61 -9.27 3.02 -6.13
CA ILE A 61 -10.25 2.78 -5.07
C ILE A 61 -9.98 1.44 -4.36
N ALA A 62 -9.54 0.41 -5.09
CA ALA A 62 -9.23 -0.89 -4.52
C ALA A 62 -8.10 -0.79 -3.48
N SER A 63 -7.00 -0.10 -3.81
CA SER A 63 -5.92 0.13 -2.85
C SER A 63 -6.35 1.06 -1.71
N ALA A 64 -7.22 2.05 -1.95
CA ALA A 64 -7.77 2.90 -0.89
C ALA A 64 -8.55 2.07 0.16
N ILE A 65 -9.38 1.13 -0.31
CA ILE A 65 -10.15 0.20 0.53
C ILE A 65 -9.20 -0.66 1.37
N VAL A 66 -8.21 -1.28 0.73
CA VAL A 66 -7.25 -2.15 1.41
C VAL A 66 -6.41 -1.37 2.42
N CYS A 67 -5.96 -0.17 2.07
CA CYS A 67 -5.25 0.72 2.98
C CYS A 67 -6.10 1.05 4.21
N ALA A 68 -7.36 1.44 4.00
CA ALA A 68 -8.30 1.73 5.09
C ALA A 68 -8.53 0.52 6.00
N THR A 69 -8.79 -0.67 5.43
CA THR A 69 -8.96 -1.89 6.21
C THR A 69 -7.71 -2.24 7.02
N ARG A 70 -6.51 -2.17 6.41
CA ARG A 70 -5.24 -2.45 7.10
C ARG A 70 -4.97 -1.48 8.24
N CYS A 71 -5.16 -0.19 8.00
CA CYS A 71 -5.03 0.82 9.05
C CYS A 71 -6.03 0.53 10.18
N GLY A 72 -7.29 0.20 9.87
CA GLY A 72 -8.28 -0.15 10.88
C GLY A 72 -7.83 -1.30 11.78
N TYR A 73 -7.28 -2.36 11.18
CA TYR A 73 -6.73 -3.50 11.91
C TYR A 73 -5.54 -3.13 12.81
N MET A 74 -4.63 -2.27 12.32
CA MET A 74 -3.50 -1.79 13.13
C MET A 74 -3.98 -1.02 14.36
N TYR A 75 -4.96 -0.12 14.22
CA TYR A 75 -5.50 0.62 15.37
C TYR A 75 -6.24 -0.29 16.35
N GLU A 76 -6.94 -1.32 15.85
CA GLU A 76 -7.62 -2.30 16.70
C GLU A 76 -6.61 -3.08 17.54
N THR A 77 -5.55 -3.59 16.92
CA THR A 77 -4.69 -4.61 17.54
C THR A 77 -3.44 -4.07 18.21
N LYS A 78 -2.84 -3.00 17.67
CA LYS A 78 -1.58 -2.44 18.20
C LYS A 78 -1.83 -1.24 19.10
N CYS A 79 -2.88 -0.47 18.85
CA CYS A 79 -3.22 0.71 19.66
C CYS A 79 -4.42 0.50 20.59
N TYR A 80 -5.13 -0.63 20.48
CA TYR A 80 -6.38 -0.89 21.18
C TYR A 80 -7.42 0.25 21.04
N ASN A 81 -7.37 0.98 19.93
CA ASN A 81 -8.19 2.14 19.65
C ASN A 81 -9.35 1.73 18.72
N LEU A 82 -10.33 1.06 19.32
CA LEU A 82 -11.52 0.58 18.64
C LEU A 82 -12.30 1.70 17.93
N PRO A 83 -12.50 2.90 18.51
CA PRO A 83 -13.21 3.99 17.82
C PRO A 83 -12.54 4.42 16.50
N LEU A 84 -11.21 4.52 16.46
CA LEU A 84 -10.49 4.85 15.22
C LEU A 84 -10.51 3.69 14.23
N SER A 85 -10.37 2.45 14.71
CA SER A 85 -10.48 1.25 13.89
C SER A 85 -11.83 1.18 13.16
N ILE A 86 -12.93 1.35 13.89
CA ILE A 86 -14.30 1.36 13.32
C ILE A 86 -14.44 2.44 12.24
N LYS A 87 -13.94 3.66 12.48
CA LYS A 87 -13.97 4.74 11.48
C LYS A 87 -13.25 4.36 10.19
N LEU A 88 -12.13 3.65 10.28
CA LEU A 88 -11.35 3.22 9.12
C LEU A 88 -12.05 2.07 8.37
N TYR A 89 -12.64 1.11 9.07
CA TYR A 89 -13.45 0.06 8.45
C TYR A 89 -14.70 0.62 7.76
N GLN A 90 -15.44 1.50 8.42
CA GLN A 90 -16.58 2.20 7.81
C GLN A 90 -16.17 3.02 6.59
N LYS A 91 -14.97 3.61 6.59
CA LYS A 91 -14.43 4.29 5.41
C LYS A 91 -14.20 3.32 4.25
N ALA A 92 -13.68 2.13 4.50
CA ALA A 92 -13.51 1.09 3.49
C ALA A 92 -14.87 0.64 2.90
N ASP A 93 -15.86 0.38 3.77
CA ASP A 93 -17.21 -0.02 3.33
C ASP A 93 -17.93 1.09 2.56
N LYS A 94 -17.78 2.34 3.00
CA LYS A 94 -18.30 3.50 2.25
C LYS A 94 -17.68 3.58 0.86
N LEU A 95 -16.37 3.38 0.73
CA LEU A 95 -15.70 3.38 -0.58
C LEU A 95 -16.21 2.26 -1.48
N ARG A 96 -16.44 1.06 -0.93
CA ARG A 96 -17.07 -0.04 -1.69
C ARG A 96 -18.43 0.35 -2.23
N HIS A 97 -19.30 0.84 -1.35
CA HIS A 97 -20.67 1.21 -1.71
C HIS A 97 -20.71 2.33 -2.75
N GLN A 98 -19.91 3.39 -2.57
CA GLN A 98 -19.86 4.51 -3.51
C GLN A 98 -19.37 4.14 -4.92
N ASN A 99 -18.60 3.07 -5.04
CA ASN A 99 -18.02 2.62 -6.31
C ASN A 99 -18.62 1.30 -6.80
N ASN A 100 -19.75 0.86 -6.23
CA ASN A 100 -20.44 -0.39 -6.58
C ASN A 100 -19.54 -1.65 -6.54
N ILE A 101 -18.56 -1.67 -5.63
CA ILE A 101 -17.65 -2.81 -5.44
C ILE A 101 -18.33 -3.81 -4.49
N VAL A 102 -18.70 -4.98 -5.03
CA VAL A 102 -19.34 -6.05 -4.25
C VAL A 102 -18.28 -6.90 -3.57
N HIS A 103 -18.21 -6.82 -2.24
CA HIS A 103 -17.38 -7.72 -1.45
C HIS A 103 -18.12 -9.02 -1.14
N LYS A 104 -17.60 -10.15 -1.62
CA LYS A 104 -18.06 -11.49 -1.20
C LYS A 104 -17.09 -12.07 -0.19
N CYS A 105 -17.39 -11.90 1.10
CA CYS A 105 -16.56 -12.45 2.16
C CYS A 105 -16.62 -13.99 2.13
N ILE A 106 -15.46 -14.62 1.97
CA ILE A 106 -15.32 -16.09 1.97
C ILE A 106 -15.28 -16.63 3.41
N ILE A 107 -14.95 -15.77 4.39
CA ILE A 107 -14.80 -16.13 5.79
C ILE A 107 -16.13 -15.94 6.54
N THR A 108 -16.70 -17.03 7.03
CA THR A 108 -17.91 -17.01 7.88
C THR A 108 -17.57 -16.67 9.33
N TYR A 109 -18.59 -16.58 10.20
CA TYR A 109 -18.36 -16.39 11.64
C TYR A 109 -17.82 -17.66 12.31
N ASP A 110 -18.34 -18.83 11.94
CA ASP A 110 -17.85 -20.12 12.44
C ASP A 110 -16.39 -20.34 12.04
N ASP A 111 -16.06 -19.97 10.80
CA ASP A 111 -14.68 -19.96 10.31
C ASP A 111 -13.74 -19.12 11.18
N LEU A 112 -14.16 -17.91 11.57
CA LEU A 112 -13.35 -17.07 12.48
C LEU A 112 -13.16 -17.71 13.84
N LYS A 113 -14.21 -18.31 14.40
CA LYS A 113 -14.13 -19.00 15.69
C LYS A 113 -13.18 -20.20 15.63
N ASP A 114 -13.25 -20.97 14.55
CA ASP A 114 -12.35 -22.12 14.34
C ASP A 114 -10.88 -21.69 14.16
N ILE A 115 -10.65 -20.52 13.55
CA ILE A 115 -9.33 -19.87 13.42
C ILE A 115 -8.83 -19.37 14.78
N GLU A 116 -9.68 -18.73 15.58
CA GLU A 116 -9.32 -18.22 16.92
C GLU A 116 -8.96 -19.36 17.89
N GLN A 117 -9.54 -20.54 17.71
CA GLN A 117 -9.28 -21.73 18.51
C GLN A 117 -8.08 -22.57 18.01
N ASP A 118 -7.37 -22.11 16.97
CA ASP A 118 -6.19 -22.80 16.40
C ASP A 118 -6.44 -24.28 16.06
N THR A 119 -7.65 -24.60 15.59
CA THR A 119 -7.96 -26.00 15.23
C THR A 119 -7.15 -26.42 14.00
N PRO A 120 -6.52 -27.62 13.97
CA PRO A 120 -5.73 -28.07 12.81
C PRO A 120 -6.55 -28.11 11.51
N ARG A 121 -7.85 -28.38 11.62
CA ARG A 121 -8.80 -28.36 10.49
C ARG A 121 -8.97 -26.96 9.92
N ALA A 122 -9.06 -25.93 10.76
CA ALA A 122 -9.13 -24.55 10.31
C ALA A 122 -7.87 -24.15 9.57
N GLN A 123 -6.70 -24.37 10.16
CA GLN A 123 -5.40 -24.04 9.55
C GLN A 123 -5.30 -24.65 8.14
N CYS A 124 -5.50 -25.97 7.99
CA CYS A 124 -5.43 -26.62 6.68
C CYS A 124 -6.46 -26.07 5.66
N LYS A 125 -7.68 -25.76 6.11
CA LYS A 125 -8.73 -25.18 5.26
C LYS A 125 -8.32 -23.79 4.77
N PHE A 126 -7.84 -22.93 5.67
CA PHE A 126 -7.56 -21.54 5.32
C PHE A 126 -6.21 -21.33 4.66
N ASP A 127 -5.21 -22.16 4.92
CA ASP A 127 -3.94 -22.13 4.17
C ASP A 127 -4.21 -22.27 2.67
N LYS A 128 -5.13 -23.18 2.29
CA LYS A 128 -5.56 -23.35 0.90
C LYS A 128 -6.24 -22.10 0.35
N ILE A 129 -7.10 -21.45 1.13
CA ILE A 129 -7.82 -20.23 0.73
C ILE A 129 -6.85 -19.05 0.59
N ILE A 130 -5.99 -18.84 1.58
CA ILE A 130 -4.97 -17.78 1.60
C ILE A 130 -3.99 -17.95 0.45
N ASN A 131 -3.46 -19.16 0.24
CA ASN A 131 -2.52 -19.42 -0.85
C ASN A 131 -3.17 -19.22 -2.22
N LYS A 132 -4.41 -19.69 -2.40
CA LYS A 132 -5.16 -19.44 -3.64
C LYS A 132 -5.35 -17.94 -3.88
N ASN A 133 -5.75 -17.19 -2.86
CA ASN A 133 -5.93 -15.74 -2.95
C ASN A 133 -4.60 -15.01 -3.19
N LYS A 134 -3.49 -15.43 -2.55
CA LYS A 134 -2.15 -14.88 -2.82
C LYS A 134 -1.77 -15.07 -4.28
N ILE A 135 -2.00 -16.25 -4.86
CA ILE A 135 -1.73 -16.55 -6.28
C ILE A 135 -2.58 -15.66 -7.19
N VAL A 136 -3.88 -15.54 -6.92
CA VAL A 136 -4.79 -14.69 -7.71
C VAL A 136 -4.38 -13.22 -7.64
N GLY A 137 -4.14 -12.69 -6.43
CA GLY A 137 -3.72 -11.30 -6.24
C GLY A 137 -2.32 -10.98 -6.78
N LEU A 138 -1.48 -11.99 -7.02
CA LEU A 138 -0.21 -11.84 -7.74
C LEU A 138 -0.43 -11.79 -9.25
N ARG A 139 -1.27 -12.67 -9.81
CA ARG A 139 -1.54 -12.73 -11.26
C ARG A 139 -2.29 -11.50 -11.76
N GLU A 140 -3.34 -11.12 -11.03
CA GLU A 140 -4.24 -10.05 -11.45
C GLU A 140 -3.70 -8.66 -11.10
N HIS A 141 -2.58 -8.57 -10.39
CA HIS A 141 -1.98 -7.32 -9.88
C HIS A 141 -2.93 -6.48 -9.01
N GLN A 142 -4.11 -7.00 -8.68
CA GLN A 142 -5.10 -6.32 -7.84
C GLN A 142 -4.84 -6.61 -6.36
N PRO A 143 -5.03 -5.62 -5.48
CA PRO A 143 -4.98 -5.84 -4.05
C PRO A 143 -6.20 -6.66 -3.63
N LEU A 144 -6.02 -7.61 -2.71
CA LEU A 144 -7.11 -8.43 -2.20
C LEU A 144 -8.19 -7.55 -1.56
N ASP A 145 -9.44 -7.65 -1.97
CA ASP A 145 -10.54 -6.95 -1.31
C ASP A 145 -10.80 -7.56 0.07
N LEU A 146 -10.34 -6.88 1.13
CA LEU A 146 -10.40 -7.36 2.51
C LEU A 146 -11.44 -6.59 3.33
N CYS A 147 -12.43 -7.29 3.90
CA CYS A 147 -13.26 -6.77 5.00
C CYS A 147 -12.61 -7.07 6.37
N VAL A 148 -13.30 -6.66 7.45
CA VAL A 148 -12.86 -6.89 8.84
C VAL A 148 -12.61 -8.37 9.14
N LYS A 149 -13.50 -9.27 8.69
CA LYS A 149 -13.34 -10.72 8.91
C LYS A 149 -12.15 -11.27 8.15
N CYS A 150 -12.03 -10.88 6.88
CA CYS A 150 -10.91 -11.29 6.05
C CYS A 150 -9.60 -10.87 6.70
N ILE A 151 -9.45 -9.59 7.07
CA ILE A 151 -8.18 -9.12 7.60
C ILE A 151 -7.79 -9.79 8.92
N LYS A 152 -8.76 -10.07 9.81
CA LYS A 152 -8.51 -10.82 11.05
C LYS A 152 -8.07 -12.26 10.78
N ALA A 153 -8.74 -12.94 9.86
CA ALA A 153 -8.36 -14.29 9.45
C ALA A 153 -6.94 -14.31 8.87
N TYR A 154 -6.63 -13.41 7.93
CA TYR A 154 -5.30 -13.29 7.34
C TYR A 154 -4.23 -13.04 8.40
N ALA A 155 -4.48 -12.14 9.35
CA ALA A 155 -3.50 -11.79 10.37
C ALA A 155 -3.16 -12.94 11.33
N LYS A 156 -4.11 -13.85 11.56
CA LYS A 156 -3.93 -15.00 12.43
C LYS A 156 -3.24 -16.18 11.71
N LEU A 157 -3.40 -16.28 10.40
CA LEU A 157 -2.97 -17.44 9.60
C LEU A 157 -1.71 -17.19 8.77
N ASP A 158 -1.34 -15.94 8.53
CA ASP A 158 -0.16 -15.58 7.74
C ASP A 158 0.91 -15.01 8.68
N ASP A 159 1.94 -15.80 8.98
CA ASP A 159 3.01 -15.42 9.92
C ASP A 159 3.74 -14.12 9.50
N ASP A 160 3.76 -13.81 8.20
CA ASP A 160 4.38 -12.60 7.64
C ASP A 160 3.37 -11.45 7.45
N PHE A 161 2.14 -11.59 7.97
CA PHE A 161 1.09 -10.60 7.77
C PHE A 161 1.49 -9.20 8.26
N ASP A 162 2.11 -9.12 9.44
CA ASP A 162 2.63 -7.86 9.98
C ASP A 162 3.65 -7.26 9.01
N GLY A 163 4.56 -8.05 8.43
CA GLY A 163 5.48 -7.62 7.38
C GLY A 163 4.78 -6.96 6.20
N TYR A 164 3.68 -7.54 5.71
CA TYR A 164 2.87 -6.97 4.62
C TYR A 164 2.06 -5.74 5.00
N ILE A 165 1.70 -5.57 6.27
CA ILE A 165 1.04 -4.37 6.76
C ILE A 165 2.00 -3.17 6.66
N TYR A 166 3.24 -3.35 7.10
CA TYR A 166 4.23 -2.26 7.18
C TYR A 166 5.02 -2.08 5.89
N THR A 167 5.05 -3.09 5.03
CA THR A 167 5.61 -2.98 3.69
C THR A 167 4.46 -3.09 2.70
N PHE A 168 3.87 -1.95 2.32
CA PHE A 168 3.33 -1.86 0.96
C PHE A 168 4.55 -2.04 0.07
N LYS A 169 4.89 -3.29 -0.27
CA LYS A 169 5.93 -3.59 -1.25
C LYS A 169 5.66 -2.63 -2.39
N ARG A 170 6.65 -1.79 -2.72
CA ARG A 170 6.67 -1.01 -3.94
C ARG A 170 6.58 -2.03 -5.06
N ARG A 171 5.37 -2.50 -5.39
CA ARG A 171 5.16 -3.32 -6.57
C ARG A 171 5.70 -2.44 -7.67
N ASN A 172 6.79 -2.88 -8.27
CA ASN A 172 7.55 -2.13 -9.25
C ASN A 172 6.59 -1.58 -10.32
N SER A 173 6.10 -0.37 -10.11
CA SER A 173 5.33 0.40 -11.08
C SER A 173 6.26 0.99 -12.14
N TYR A 174 7.51 0.51 -12.23
CA TYR A 174 8.32 0.54 -13.43
C TYR A 174 7.75 -0.35 -14.55
N LEU A 175 6.49 -0.82 -14.46
CA LEU A 175 5.71 -1.13 -15.65
C LEU A 175 5.53 0.18 -16.42
N ARG A 176 6.50 0.40 -17.32
CA ARG A 176 6.56 1.37 -18.43
C ARG A 176 5.37 2.30 -18.45
N VAL A 177 5.57 3.53 -17.97
CA VAL A 177 4.91 4.67 -18.62
C VAL A 177 5.29 4.52 -20.10
N PRO A 178 4.34 4.28 -21.03
CA PRO A 178 4.66 4.41 -22.44
C PRO A 178 5.15 5.83 -22.58
N ASN A 179 6.40 6.01 -22.99
CA ASN A 179 6.91 7.30 -23.39
C ASN A 179 6.01 7.80 -24.53
N PHE A 180 4.95 8.54 -24.19
CA PHE A 180 4.35 9.49 -25.09
C PHE A 180 5.35 10.63 -25.21
N ILE A 181 6.45 10.36 -25.93
CA ILE A 181 7.16 11.41 -26.64
C ILE A 181 6.17 11.82 -27.72
N GLN A 182 5.39 12.84 -27.41
CA GLN A 182 4.68 13.58 -28.42
C GLN A 182 5.78 14.20 -29.29
N ASN A 183 5.98 13.63 -30.48
CA ASN A 183 6.83 14.20 -31.50
C ASN A 183 6.26 15.57 -31.86
N CYS A 184 6.72 16.61 -31.16
CA CYS A 184 6.64 17.98 -31.65
C CYS A 184 7.68 18.13 -32.76
N VAL A 185 7.27 17.75 -33.97
CA VAL A 185 7.93 18.19 -35.19
C VAL A 185 7.75 19.71 -35.28
N GLY A 186 8.88 20.44 -35.31
CA GLY A 186 8.91 21.82 -35.76
C GLY A 186 9.40 22.82 -34.71
N SER A 187 10.71 23.00 -34.61
CA SER A 187 11.36 24.29 -34.86
C SER A 187 12.85 24.14 -34.60
N SER A 188 13.62 24.27 -35.67
CA SER A 188 15.07 24.33 -35.68
C SER A 188 15.52 25.71 -35.20
N ASP A 189 16.07 25.77 -33.98
CA ASP A 189 16.89 26.90 -33.53
C ASP A 189 18.10 26.36 -32.75
N PRO A 190 19.34 26.52 -33.25
CA PRO A 190 20.52 25.94 -32.63
C PRO A 190 21.32 26.98 -31.85
N GLU A 191 20.78 27.59 -30.79
CA GLU A 191 21.61 28.34 -29.84
C GLU A 191 21.05 28.35 -28.42
N ASN A 192 21.45 27.38 -27.59
CA ASN A 192 21.86 27.58 -26.20
C ASN A 192 22.04 26.23 -25.46
N TYR A 193 23.28 25.76 -25.38
CA TYR A 193 23.68 24.81 -24.34
C TYR A 193 24.87 25.40 -23.58
N LYS A 194 24.56 26.20 -22.56
CA LYS A 194 25.49 26.48 -21.46
C LYS A 194 25.24 25.47 -20.34
N THR A 195 26.20 24.57 -20.20
CA THR A 195 26.76 24.07 -18.94
C THR A 195 25.76 23.63 -17.87
N LEU A 196 25.45 22.33 -17.83
CA LEU A 196 25.19 21.65 -16.57
C LEU A 196 26.17 20.50 -16.38
N GLN A 197 26.89 20.64 -15.29
CA GLN A 197 28.06 19.94 -14.85
C GLN A 197 27.63 18.71 -14.04
N SER A 198 28.17 17.55 -14.44
CA SER A 198 28.42 16.32 -13.69
C SER A 198 27.61 16.01 -12.42
N CYS A 199 26.89 14.89 -12.44
CA CYS A 199 26.74 14.00 -11.28
C CYS A 199 27.05 12.56 -11.74
N PRO A 200 28.06 11.89 -11.18
CA PRO A 200 28.41 10.53 -11.54
C PRO A 200 27.70 9.48 -10.66
N ASP A 201 27.72 8.26 -11.20
CA ASP A 201 27.65 6.95 -10.53
C ASP A 201 26.29 6.29 -10.30
N VAL A 202 25.85 5.70 -11.42
CA VAL A 202 25.10 4.45 -11.53
C VAL A 202 25.90 3.29 -10.92
N TYR A 203 25.39 2.65 -9.87
CA TYR A 203 25.91 1.34 -9.46
C TYR A 203 25.55 0.28 -10.50
N ARG A 204 26.58 -0.22 -11.20
CA ARG A 204 26.53 -1.46 -11.99
C ARG A 204 26.51 -2.65 -11.04
N TYR A 205 25.52 -3.52 -11.23
CA TYR A 205 25.59 -4.92 -10.80
C TYR A 205 26.67 -5.63 -11.60
N VAL A 206 27.57 -6.35 -10.91
CA VAL A 206 28.46 -7.35 -11.48
C VAL A 206 28.18 -8.65 -10.74
N GLU A 207 27.58 -9.61 -11.43
CA GLU A 207 27.66 -11.02 -11.05
C GLU A 207 29.07 -11.53 -11.34
N PRO A 208 29.57 -12.48 -10.54
CA PRO A 208 30.45 -13.49 -11.12
C PRO A 208 29.87 -14.89 -10.98
N ASN A 209 29.81 -15.50 -12.16
CA ASN A 209 29.73 -16.90 -12.50
C ASN A 209 30.36 -17.90 -11.54
N VAL A 210 29.69 -19.05 -11.54
CA VAL A 210 30.10 -20.41 -11.18
C VAL A 210 31.35 -20.87 -11.97
N PHE A 211 32.09 -21.83 -11.37
CA PHE A 211 33.10 -22.81 -11.87
C PHE A 211 34.33 -22.75 -10.94
N ASN A 212 34.80 -23.81 -10.25
CA ASN A 212 34.59 -25.26 -10.27
C ASN A 212 34.43 -25.79 -8.84
#